data_AF-A0A2V7TW95-F1
#
_entry.id   AF-A0A2V7TW95-F1
#
_cell.length_a   1.000
_cell.length_b   1.000
_cell.length_c   1.000
_cell.angle_alpha   90.00
_cell.angle_beta   90.00
_cell.angle_gamma   90.00
#
_symmetry.space_group_name_H-M   'P 1'
#
loop_
_entity.id
_entity.type
_entity.pdbx_description
1 polymer ?
#
loop_
_entity_poly.entity_id
_entity_poly.type
_entity_poly.pdbx_seq_one_letter_code
_entity_poly.pdbx_strand_id
1 'polypeptide(L)' 'MKPLQDRRILVTRRSEQTRSLVDALSALGATVVEVPLIAQEPPEDRGPLDRALGRLASY' A
#
# COMPACT_ATOMS: atom_id res chain seq x y z
N MET A 1 24.85 10.36 -10.88
CA MET A 1 23.80 11.35 -10.54
C MET A 1 22.64 10.62 -9.86
N LYS A 2 22.02 11.25 -8.86
CA LYS A 2 20.78 10.77 -8.24
C LYS A 2 19.59 11.47 -8.91
N PRO A 3 18.70 10.76 -9.60
CA PRO A 3 17.67 11.39 -10.43
C PRO A 3 16.59 12.14 -9.64
N LEU A 4 16.45 11.87 -8.35
CA LEU A 4 15.48 12.52 -7.46
C LEU A 4 16.14 13.45 -6.43
N GLN A 5 17.39 13.86 -6.65
CA GLN A 5 18.07 14.85 -5.82
C GLN A 5 17.16 16.09 -5.62
N ASP A 6 17.06 16.56 -4.38
CA ASP A 6 16.27 17.73 -3.96
C ASP A 6 14.76 17.63 -4.17
N ARG A 7 14.24 16.43 -4.50
CA ARG A 7 12.80 16.16 -4.56
C ARG A 7 12.29 15.71 -3.21
N ARG A 8 11.17 16.32 -2.78
CA ARG A 8 10.42 15.89 -1.59
C ARG A 8 9.13 15.23 -2.03
N ILE A 9 8.91 13.98 -1.64
CA ILE A 9 7.82 13.13 -2.14
C ILE A 9 6.96 12.66 -0.97
N LEU A 10 5.66 12.90 -1.07
CA LEU A 10 4.66 12.38 -0.14
C LEU A 10 4.24 10.98 -0.58
N VAL A 11 4.32 9.99 0.30
CA VAL A 11 3.82 8.64 0.05
C VAL A 11 2.61 8.37 0.94
N THR A 12 1.47 8.08 0.30
CA THR A 12 0.16 7.94 0.97
C THR A 12 -0.28 6.50 1.20
N ARG A 13 0.52 5.52 0.75
CA ARG A 13 0.22 4.10 0.92
C ARG A 13 0.41 3.64 2.37
N ARG A 14 -0.20 2.49 2.70
CA ARG A 14 -0.08 1.85 4.02
C ARG A 14 1.38 1.56 4.34
N SER A 15 1.83 1.85 5.56
CA SER A 15 3.25 1.74 5.94
C SER A 15 3.85 0.35 5.68
N GLU A 16 3.13 -0.73 6.01
CA GLU A 16 3.60 -2.11 5.77
C GLU A 16 3.85 -2.42 4.29
N GLN A 17 3.13 -1.77 3.38
CA GLN A 17 3.22 -1.96 1.93
C GLN A 17 4.15 -0.94 1.24
N THR A 18 4.73 -0.01 2.01
CA THR A 18 5.39 1.19 1.49
C THR A 18 6.90 1.16 1.62
N ARG A 19 7.44 0.28 2.46
CA ARG A 19 8.89 0.20 2.72
C ARG A 19 9.74 0.08 1.46
N SER A 20 9.39 -0.83 0.54
CA SER A 20 10.12 -1.00 -0.72
C SER A 20 10.07 0.23 -1.63
N LEU A 21 8.97 1.00 -1.60
CA LEU A 21 8.83 2.24 -2.35
C LEU A 21 9.65 3.37 -1.73
N VAL A 22 9.63 3.50 -0.40
CA VAL A 22 10.43 4.49 0.34
C VAL A 22 11.92 4.25 0.08
N ASP A 23 12.36 3.01 0.24
CA ASP A 23 13.76 2.62 0.03
C ASP A 23 14.21 2.94 -1.40
N ALA A 24 13.38 2.62 -2.40
CA ALA A 24 13.68 2.93 -3.80
C ALA A 24 13.77 4.45 -4.06
N LEU A 25 12.82 5.24 -3.55
CA LEU A 25 12.82 6.70 -3.72
C LEU A 25 14.00 7.37 -3.02
N SER A 26 14.32 6.94 -1.79
CA SER A 26 15.47 7.42 -1.03
C SER A 26 16.79 7.05 -1.68
N ALA A 27 16.92 5.83 -2.24
CA ALA A 27 18.11 5.42 -3.00
C ALA A 27 18.34 6.31 -4.23
N LEU A 28 17.26 6.76 -4.88
CA LEU A 28 17.29 7.70 -6.00
C LEU A 28 17.53 9.16 -5.59
N GLY A 29 17.61 9.45 -4.29
CA GLY A 29 17.96 10.76 -3.73
C GLY A 29 16.80 11.61 -3.22
N ALA A 30 15.58 11.06 -3.16
CA ALA A 30 14.42 11.79 -2.67
C ALA A 30 14.39 11.89 -1.13
N THR A 31 13.84 12.99 -0.62
CA THR A 31 13.34 13.09 0.75
C THR A 31 11.90 12.59 0.78
N VAL A 32 11.65 11.46 1.44
CA VAL A 32 10.33 10.84 1.49
C VAL A 32 9.62 11.22 2.78
N VAL A 33 8.34 11.58 2.68
CA VAL A 33 7.43 11.81 3.82
C VAL A 33 6.31 10.78 3.72
N GLU A 34 6.22 9.89 4.70
CA GLU A 34 5.16 8.89 4.76
C GLU A 34 3.94 9.45 5.50
N VAL A 35 2.76 9.40 4.86
CA VAL A 35 1.48 9.79 5.45
C VAL A 35 0.42 8.77 5.00
N PRO A 36 0.30 7.61 5.67
CA PRO A 36 -0.68 6.59 5.30
C PRO A 36 -2.11 7.14 5.36
N LEU A 37 -2.84 7.09 4.24
CA LEU A 37 -4.22 7.59 4.14
C LEU A 37 -5.28 6.48 4.05
N ILE A 38 -4.84 5.23 3.96
CA ILE A 38 -5.72 4.06 3.82
C ILE A 38 -5.37 3.05 4.92
N ALA A 39 -6.38 2.45 5.53
CA ALA A 39 -6.26 1.29 6.40
C ALA A 39 -7.03 0.11 5.79
N GLN A 40 -6.55 -1.12 6.00
CA GLN A 40 -7.35 -2.33 5.80
C GLN A 40 -7.74 -2.83 7.17
N GLU A 41 -9.05 -2.93 7.36
CA GLU A 41 -9.68 -3.53 8.52
C GLU A 41 -10.46 -4.77 8.07
N PRO A 42 -10.70 -5.74 8.96
CA PRO A 42 -11.69 -6.79 8.69
C PRO A 42 -13.06 -6.18 8.34
N PRO A 43 -13.82 -6.79 7.41
CA PRO A 43 -15.20 -6.37 7.20
C PRO A 43 -16.04 -6.67 8.44
N GLU A 44 -17.09 -5.88 8.68
CA GLU A 44 -18.02 -6.07 9.80
C GLU A 44 -18.71 -7.44 9.76
N ASP A 45 -19.04 -7.91 8.55
CA ASP A 45 -19.59 -9.24 8.30
C ASP A 45 -18.86 -9.92 7.11
N ARG A 46 -18.38 -11.14 7.33
CA ARG A 46 -17.71 -11.99 6.33
C ARG A 46 -18.67 -12.97 5.64
N GLY A 47 -19.87 -13.18 6.18
CA GLY A 47 -20.82 -14.18 5.73
C GLY A 47 -21.18 -14.11 4.23
N PRO A 48 -21.37 -12.93 3.61
CA PRO A 48 -21.60 -12.84 2.17
C PRO A 48 -20.46 -13.40 1.33
N LEU A 49 -19.21 -13.14 1.72
CA LEU A 49 -18.02 -13.65 1.04
C LEU A 49 -17.92 -15.16 1.18
N ASP A 50 -18.10 -15.70 2.40
CA ASP A 50 -18.01 -17.14 2.66
C ASP A 50 -19.06 -17.93 1.86
N ARG A 51 -20.30 -17.42 1.77
CA ARG A 51 -21.36 -18.04 0.95
C ARG A 51 -21.02 -18.04 -0.53
N ALA A 52 -20.43 -16.95 -1.04
CA ALA A 52 -20.02 -16.86 -2.44
C ALA A 52 -18.89 -17.84 -2.73
N LEU A 53 -17.87 -17.90 -1.86
CA LEU A 53 -16.76 -18.85 -1.97
C LEU A 53 -17.25 -20.31 -1.92
N GLY A 54 -18.23 -20.62 -1.07
CA GLY A 54 -18.83 -21.96 -1.01
C GLY A 54 -19.54 -22.42 -2.30
N ARG A 55 -19.92 -21.48 -3.16
CA ARG A 55 -20.54 -21.75 -4.47
C ARG A 55 -19.56 -21.62 -5.63
N LEU A 56 -18.28 -21.33 -5.37
CA LEU A 56 -17.30 -21.06 -6.42
C LEU A 56 -17.13 -22.22 -7.40
N ALA A 57 -17.28 -23.46 -6.93
CA ALA A 57 -17.22 -24.67 -7.75
C ALA A 57 -18.42 -24.85 -8.71
N SER A 58 -19.46 -24.03 -8.62
CA SER A 58 -20.68 -24.11 -9.44
C SER A 58 -20.78 -23.05 -10.54
N TYR A 59 -19.72 -22.28 -10.77
CA TYR A 59 -19.57 -21.34 -11.89
C TYR A 59 -18.78 -21.98 -13.03
#